data_AF-A0A0F9D1C2-F1
#
_entry.id   AF-A0A0F9D1C2-F1
#
_cell.length_a   1.000
_cell.length_b   1.000
_cell.length_c   1.000
_cell.angle_alpha   90.00
_cell.angle_beta   90.00
_cell.angle_gamma   90.00
#
_symmetry.space_group_name_H-M   'P 1'
#
loop_
_entity.id
_entity.type
_entity.pdbx_description
1 polymer ?
#
loop_
_entity_poly.entity_id
_entity_poly.type
_entity_poly.pdbx_seq_one_letter_code
_entity_poly.pdbx_strand_id
1 'polypeptide(L)'
;FKLLTEALNWALSQMRYLAIGPLSLLADPDMEDDDTDSWTGSNASLSKITTAARVWGGLRALFVDNSGANGYAKSAAAVPVDEGELMFLSALAQALGTSTAKLILYDVDNAAAISPSPTADEKRYMELRYEYTIPSGCEEVEVRLQGVEADADTYWDGVILLGANRKRLPLPTWIEVPEDIVAVGSFPSGSGGPDAYTYKLEETDWREWPYWKPERRDPRAATPFHIHLDPAPMERLYVIAWRRFPILTGDADTTVADETAVLAGARVYLRKQLAEGAVLNPDPVILAGLLATQAEDEKAWNKAMDRTGGAPVSRMRGLRKYKAR
;
A
#
# COMPACT_ATOMS: atom_id res chain seq x y z
N PHE A 1 -1.02 -25.46 -20.40
CA PHE A 1 -0.32 -24.59 -19.41
C PHE A 1 -0.83 -23.16 -19.46
N LYS A 2 -0.73 -22.43 -20.59
CA LYS A 2 -1.21 -21.03 -20.69
C LYS A 2 -2.66 -20.81 -20.21
N LEU A 3 -3.61 -21.64 -20.64
CA LEU A 3 -5.03 -21.53 -20.27
C LEU A 3 -5.28 -21.75 -18.76
N LEU A 4 -4.48 -22.58 -18.09
CA LEU A 4 -4.63 -22.81 -16.65
C LEU A 4 -4.14 -21.59 -15.87
N THR A 5 -2.99 -21.03 -16.24
CA THR A 5 -2.47 -19.78 -15.65
C THR A 5 -3.44 -18.62 -15.87
N GLU A 6 -4.02 -18.49 -17.07
CA GLU A 6 -5.06 -17.50 -17.36
C GLU A 6 -6.30 -17.69 -16.47
N ALA A 7 -6.73 -18.93 -16.24
CA ALA A 7 -7.87 -19.24 -15.37
C ALA A 7 -7.59 -18.90 -13.89
N LEU A 8 -6.40 -19.21 -13.40
CA LEU A 8 -5.96 -18.88 -12.04
C LEU A 8 -5.88 -17.36 -11.85
N ASN A 9 -5.24 -16.65 -12.80
CA ASN A 9 -5.12 -15.19 -12.75
C ASN A 9 -6.47 -14.50 -12.89
N TRP A 10 -7.40 -15.04 -13.69
CA TRP A 10 -8.77 -14.55 -13.74
C TRP A 10 -9.45 -14.68 -12.37
N ALA A 11 -9.32 -15.83 -11.70
CA ALA A 11 -9.91 -16.03 -10.38
C ALA A 11 -9.33 -15.04 -9.35
N LEU A 12 -8.00 -14.90 -9.31
CA LEU A 12 -7.30 -13.94 -8.44
C LEU A 12 -7.75 -12.50 -8.68
N SER A 13 -7.94 -12.09 -9.94
CA SER A 13 -8.38 -10.74 -10.28
C SER A 13 -9.82 -10.43 -9.88
N GLN A 14 -10.66 -11.46 -9.69
CA GLN A 14 -12.02 -11.32 -9.17
C GLN A 14 -12.05 -11.30 -7.64
N MET A 15 -11.07 -11.91 -6.99
CA MET A 15 -10.94 -11.93 -5.54
C MET A 15 -10.42 -10.60 -5.03
N ARG A 16 -10.94 -10.19 -3.88
CA ARG A 16 -10.52 -8.97 -3.20
C ARG A 16 -10.32 -9.25 -1.72
N TYR A 17 -9.39 -8.54 -1.13
CA TYR A 17 -9.17 -8.49 0.30
C TYR A 17 -9.14 -7.04 0.75
N LEU A 18 -9.44 -6.81 2.03
CA LEU A 18 -9.35 -5.48 2.59
C LEU A 18 -7.88 -5.20 2.90
N ALA A 19 -7.34 -4.14 2.30
CA ALA A 19 -5.98 -3.68 2.53
C ALA A 19 -6.01 -2.31 3.21
N ILE A 20 -5.00 -2.03 4.01
CA ILE A 20 -4.72 -0.72 4.59
C ILE A 20 -3.40 -0.27 3.98
N GLY A 21 -3.38 0.89 3.34
CA GLY A 21 -2.15 1.49 2.83
C GLY A 21 -2.01 2.95 3.27
N PRO A 22 -0.77 3.43 3.49
CA PRO A 22 -0.51 4.82 3.80
C PRO A 22 -0.87 5.70 2.59
N LEU A 23 -1.47 6.86 2.87
CA LEU A 23 -1.64 7.90 1.87
C LEU A 23 -0.39 8.78 1.89
N SER A 24 0.32 8.85 0.76
CA SER A 24 1.60 9.53 0.66
C SER A 24 1.78 10.15 -0.73
N LEU A 25 2.62 11.17 -0.85
CA LEU A 25 3.09 11.71 -2.13
C LEU A 25 4.16 10.82 -2.78
N LEU A 26 4.66 9.81 -2.06
CA LEU A 26 5.69 8.88 -2.50
C LEU A 26 5.08 7.66 -3.21
N ALA A 27 5.88 7.05 -4.10
CA ALA A 27 5.61 5.73 -4.63
C ALA A 27 6.02 4.64 -3.63
N ASP A 28 5.32 3.50 -3.66
CA ASP A 28 5.51 2.35 -2.75
C ASP A 28 5.74 2.73 -1.26
N PRO A 29 4.84 3.54 -0.67
CA PRO A 29 4.99 3.97 0.73
C PRO A 29 4.65 2.87 1.75
N ASP A 30 3.91 1.83 1.36
CA ASP A 30 3.61 0.63 2.17
C ASP A 30 4.67 -0.47 2.03
N MET A 31 5.64 -0.30 1.15
CA MET A 31 6.70 -1.28 0.89
C MET A 31 6.22 -2.62 0.31
N GLU A 32 5.01 -2.68 -0.24
CA GLU A 32 4.40 -3.93 -0.68
C GLU A 32 4.79 -4.37 -2.10
N ASP A 33 5.44 -3.50 -2.88
CA ASP A 33 5.99 -3.88 -4.19
C ASP A 33 7.09 -4.96 -4.05
N ASP A 34 7.25 -5.80 -5.07
CA ASP A 34 8.20 -6.92 -5.06
C ASP A 34 9.66 -6.48 -5.26
N ASP A 35 9.87 -5.38 -6.00
CA ASP A 35 11.17 -4.78 -6.27
C ASP A 35 11.42 -3.56 -5.38
N THR A 36 12.53 -2.85 -5.63
CA THR A 36 12.88 -1.62 -4.92
C THR A 36 12.86 -0.39 -5.82
N ASP A 37 12.21 -0.42 -6.99
CA ASP A 37 12.38 0.63 -8.02
C ASP A 37 11.88 2.01 -7.54
N SER A 38 10.97 2.04 -6.58
CA SER A 38 10.51 3.27 -5.91
C SER A 38 11.56 3.89 -4.96
N TRP A 39 12.66 3.18 -4.70
CA TRP A 39 13.70 3.54 -3.74
C TRP A 39 15.12 3.32 -4.30
N THR A 40 15.98 4.32 -4.23
CA THR A 40 17.38 4.22 -4.69
C THR A 40 18.35 4.15 -3.53
N GLY A 41 19.22 3.14 -3.52
CA GLY A 41 20.26 2.95 -2.50
C GLY A 41 21.49 3.85 -2.73
N SER A 42 22.10 4.31 -1.64
CA SER A 42 23.39 4.99 -1.65
C SER A 42 24.18 4.56 -0.41
N ASN A 43 25.40 4.06 -0.59
CA ASN A 43 26.17 3.39 0.47
C ASN A 43 25.36 2.31 1.23
N ALA A 44 24.36 1.73 0.56
CA ALA A 44 23.50 0.69 1.09
C ALA A 44 22.94 -0.13 -0.08
N SER A 45 22.73 -1.43 0.18
CA SER A 45 21.96 -2.30 -0.70
C SER A 45 20.52 -2.36 -0.22
N LEU A 46 19.56 -2.39 -1.14
CA LEU A 46 18.14 -2.39 -0.83
C LEU A 46 17.54 -3.76 -1.14
N SER A 47 16.64 -4.24 -0.28
CA SER A 47 15.85 -5.42 -0.57
C SER A 47 14.49 -5.38 0.11
N LYS A 48 13.53 -6.12 -0.46
CA LYS A 48 12.23 -6.38 0.17
C LYS A 48 12.32 -7.65 1.00
N ILE A 49 11.93 -7.55 2.26
CA ILE A 49 12.00 -8.68 3.20
C ILE A 49 10.61 -9.03 3.73
N THR A 50 10.36 -10.32 3.90
CA THR A 50 9.05 -10.88 4.31
C THR A 50 9.10 -11.59 5.67
N THR A 51 10.21 -11.48 6.39
CA THR A 51 10.37 -12.14 7.68
C THR A 51 9.42 -11.50 8.70
N ALA A 52 8.48 -12.25 9.25
CA ALA A 52 7.40 -11.75 10.09
C ALA A 52 7.84 -10.83 11.25
N ALA A 53 9.01 -11.07 11.86
CA ALA A 53 9.53 -10.23 12.95
C ALA A 53 10.09 -8.87 12.50
N ARG A 54 10.13 -8.63 11.19
CA ARG A 54 10.77 -7.51 10.49
C ARG A 54 9.81 -6.77 9.56
N VAL A 55 8.52 -7.04 9.66
CA VAL A 55 7.45 -6.37 8.90
C VAL A 55 6.41 -5.84 9.89
N TRP A 56 5.74 -4.73 9.57
CA TRP A 56 4.82 -4.09 10.52
C TRP A 56 3.35 -4.30 10.22
N GLY A 57 2.90 -4.02 8.99
CA GLY A 57 1.46 -3.97 8.66
C GLY A 57 1.05 -4.76 7.43
N GLY A 58 2.01 -5.33 6.71
CA GLY A 58 1.80 -5.99 5.41
C GLY A 58 2.62 -7.25 5.26
N LEU A 59 2.91 -7.61 4.01
CA LEU A 59 3.74 -8.76 3.67
C LEU A 59 5.23 -8.43 3.72
N ARG A 60 5.58 -7.14 3.58
CA ARG A 60 6.97 -6.72 3.34
C ARG A 60 7.38 -5.49 4.14
N ALA A 61 8.68 -5.31 4.22
CA ALA A 61 9.33 -4.07 4.62
C ALA A 61 10.54 -3.82 3.70
N LEU A 62 10.96 -2.57 3.60
CA LEU A 62 12.22 -2.22 2.94
C LEU A 62 13.38 -2.43 3.92
N PHE A 63 14.32 -3.28 3.54
CA PHE A 63 15.58 -3.44 4.24
C PHE A 63 16.66 -2.57 3.59
N VAL A 64 17.30 -1.75 4.41
CA VAL A 64 18.47 -0.95 4.04
C VAL A 64 19.68 -1.61 4.71
N ASP A 65 20.45 -2.32 3.90
CA ASP A 65 21.69 -3.02 4.28
C ASP A 65 22.87 -2.07 4.08
N ASN A 66 23.35 -1.46 5.16
CA ASN A 66 24.34 -0.39 5.08
C ASN A 66 25.71 -0.99 4.71
N SER A 67 26.33 -0.44 3.65
CA SER A 67 27.70 -0.82 3.25
C SER A 67 28.74 0.23 3.66
N GLY A 68 28.34 1.21 4.46
CA GLY A 68 29.13 2.37 4.86
C GLY A 68 28.31 3.34 5.70
N ALA A 69 29.00 4.23 6.42
CA ALA A 69 28.33 5.15 7.33
C ALA A 69 27.41 6.09 6.57
N ASN A 70 26.23 6.37 7.15
CA ASN A 70 25.17 7.14 6.51
C ASN A 70 24.70 6.52 5.18
N GLY A 71 24.65 5.19 5.09
CA GLY A 71 23.93 4.49 4.02
C GLY A 71 22.43 4.75 4.10
N TYR A 72 21.76 4.86 2.95
CA TYR A 72 20.32 5.13 2.89
C TYR A 72 19.63 4.57 1.65
N ALA A 73 18.33 4.37 1.79
CA ALA A 73 17.39 4.41 0.67
C ALA A 73 16.84 5.83 0.51
N LYS A 74 16.77 6.36 -0.71
CA LYS A 74 16.07 7.61 -1.02
C LYS A 74 14.88 7.36 -1.94
N SER A 75 13.83 8.18 -1.85
CA SER A 75 12.73 8.13 -2.82
C SER A 75 13.26 8.31 -4.24
N ALA A 76 12.89 7.43 -5.17
CA ALA A 76 13.43 7.44 -6.54
C ALA A 76 13.01 8.68 -7.35
N ALA A 77 11.83 9.22 -7.06
CA ALA A 77 11.37 10.50 -7.57
C ALA A 77 11.39 11.55 -6.45
N ALA A 78 11.84 12.75 -6.79
CA ALA A 78 11.68 13.91 -5.93
C ALA A 78 10.24 14.41 -5.96
N VAL A 79 9.80 15.01 -4.86
CA VAL A 79 8.46 15.58 -4.71
C VAL A 79 8.56 17.10 -4.85
N PRO A 80 7.84 17.71 -5.80
CA PRO A 80 7.84 19.16 -5.94
C PRO A 80 7.11 19.81 -4.76
N VAL A 81 7.69 20.88 -4.26
CA VAL A 81 7.23 21.68 -3.11
C VAL A 81 7.36 23.17 -3.38
N ASP A 82 6.61 23.96 -2.62
CA ASP A 82 6.75 25.41 -2.63
C ASP A 82 7.59 25.89 -1.44
N GLU A 83 8.39 26.95 -1.62
CA GLU A 83 9.08 27.63 -0.52
C GLU A 83 8.10 28.04 0.58
N GLY A 84 8.45 27.71 1.84
CA GLY A 84 7.61 27.99 2.99
C GLY A 84 6.42 27.04 3.16
N GLU A 85 6.23 26.05 2.27
CA GLU A 85 5.24 25.00 2.44
C GLU A 85 5.51 24.21 3.72
N LEU A 86 4.45 23.85 4.44
CA LEU A 86 4.51 22.94 5.58
C LEU A 86 4.34 21.51 5.09
N MET A 87 5.26 20.62 5.44
CA MET A 87 5.26 19.22 5.06
C MET A 87 5.28 18.32 6.29
N PHE A 88 4.41 17.32 6.33
CA PHE A 88 4.42 16.27 7.35
C PHE A 88 5.14 15.05 6.79
N LEU A 89 6.16 14.58 7.49
CA LEU A 89 6.88 13.34 7.16
C LEU A 89 6.82 12.39 8.36
N SER A 90 6.44 11.14 8.11
CA SER A 90 6.43 10.06 9.08
C SER A 90 6.88 8.75 8.43
N ALA A 91 7.60 7.92 9.17
CA ALA A 91 7.99 6.59 8.73
C ALA A 91 8.06 5.65 9.94
N LEU A 92 7.83 4.36 9.71
CA LEU A 92 8.01 3.33 10.72
C LEU A 92 9.39 2.71 10.52
N ALA A 93 10.20 2.72 11.57
CA ALA A 93 11.56 2.21 11.53
C ALA A 93 11.80 1.17 12.62
N GLN A 94 12.57 0.15 12.30
CA GLN A 94 13.15 -0.80 13.24
C GLN A 94 14.66 -0.88 12.98
N ALA A 95 15.46 -0.69 14.03
CA ALA A 95 16.90 -0.84 13.93
C ALA A 95 17.33 -2.30 14.18
N LEU A 96 18.36 -2.76 13.45
CA LEU A 96 18.97 -4.07 13.68
C LEU A 96 20.13 -3.94 14.69
N GLY A 97 20.15 -4.79 15.72
CA GLY A 97 21.30 -4.85 16.63
C GLY A 97 21.49 -3.57 17.45
N THR A 98 22.57 -2.83 17.19
CA THR A 98 22.92 -1.54 17.80
C THR A 98 22.89 -0.39 16.78
N SER A 99 22.21 -0.59 15.66
CA SER A 99 22.09 0.39 14.58
C SER A 99 21.20 1.56 14.98
N THR A 100 21.36 2.69 14.32
CA THR A 100 20.47 3.84 14.45
C THR A 100 19.80 4.14 13.11
N ALA A 101 18.47 4.06 13.08
CA ALA A 101 17.65 4.55 11.99
C ALA A 101 17.50 6.06 12.07
N LYS A 102 17.54 6.74 10.92
CA LYS A 102 17.42 8.20 10.81
C LYS A 102 16.53 8.56 9.62
N LEU A 103 15.48 9.34 9.88
CA LEU A 103 14.55 9.82 8.87
C LEU A 103 14.94 11.25 8.46
N ILE A 104 15.11 11.47 7.16
CA ILE A 104 15.57 12.75 6.62
C ILE A 104 14.63 13.22 5.52
N LEU A 105 14.15 14.46 5.64
CA LEU A 105 13.66 15.22 4.49
C LEU A 105 14.86 15.97 3.89
N TYR A 106 15.14 15.75 2.61
CA TYR A 106 16.32 16.28 1.94
C TYR A 106 15.91 17.30 0.90
N ASP A 107 16.51 18.49 0.98
CA ASP A 107 16.43 19.56 0.00
C ASP A 107 17.35 19.23 -1.17
N VAL A 108 16.76 18.94 -2.32
CA VAL A 108 17.47 18.50 -3.52
C VAL A 108 18.27 19.64 -4.13
N ASP A 109 17.67 20.83 -4.18
CA ASP A 109 18.22 22.03 -4.84
C ASP A 109 19.46 22.58 -4.10
N ASN A 110 19.41 22.57 -2.77
CA ASN A 110 20.50 23.06 -1.92
C ASN A 110 21.39 21.93 -1.37
N ALA A 111 21.11 20.68 -1.76
CA ALA A 111 21.86 19.50 -1.37
C ALA A 111 22.07 19.38 0.15
N ALA A 112 21.00 19.56 0.94
CA ALA A 112 21.07 19.63 2.39
C ALA A 112 19.91 18.88 3.08
N ALA A 113 20.16 18.37 4.28
CA ALA A 113 19.09 17.83 5.12
C ALA A 113 18.28 18.98 5.74
N ILE A 114 16.97 18.94 5.59
CA ILE A 114 16.05 19.82 6.31
C ILE A 114 15.95 19.28 7.74
N SER A 115 16.30 20.12 8.70
CA SER A 115 16.40 19.73 10.11
C SER A 115 15.09 20.00 10.86
N PRO A 116 14.79 19.21 11.90
CA PRO A 116 15.55 18.09 12.46
C PRO A 116 15.39 16.79 11.66
N SER A 117 16.29 15.83 11.86
CA SER A 117 16.17 14.47 11.31
C SER A 117 15.97 13.48 12.46
N PRO A 118 14.73 13.01 12.72
CA PRO A 118 14.44 12.07 13.79
C PRO A 118 15.30 10.81 13.71
N THR A 119 15.65 10.22 14.86
CA THR A 119 16.42 8.99 14.95
C THR A 119 15.77 8.00 15.92
N ALA A 120 15.97 6.70 15.70
CA ALA A 120 15.63 5.65 16.66
C ALA A 120 16.61 4.48 16.56
N ASP A 121 16.99 3.91 17.69
CA ASP A 121 17.85 2.71 17.79
C ASP A 121 17.08 1.46 18.28
N GLU A 122 15.75 1.57 18.29
CA GLU A 122 14.89 0.57 18.89
C GLU A 122 14.72 -0.69 18.02
N LYS A 123 14.70 -1.84 18.70
CA LYS A 123 14.51 -3.16 18.06
C LYS A 123 13.06 -3.49 17.75
N ARG A 124 12.12 -2.67 18.22
CA ARG A 124 10.71 -2.71 17.82
C ARG A 124 10.46 -1.57 16.86
N TYR A 125 9.44 -1.71 16.02
CA TYR A 125 9.02 -0.60 15.18
C TYR A 125 8.63 0.62 16.02
N MET A 126 9.16 1.76 15.63
CA MET A 126 8.87 3.07 16.18
C MET A 126 8.47 4.01 15.04
N GLU A 127 7.54 4.90 15.31
CA GLU A 127 7.27 6.00 14.38
C GLU A 127 8.35 7.08 14.58
N LEU A 128 9.00 7.48 13.49
CA LEU A 128 9.80 8.69 13.38
C LEU A 128 8.95 9.70 12.61
N ARG A 129 8.67 10.89 13.18
CA ARG A 129 7.86 11.89 12.46
C ARG A 129 8.29 13.32 12.77
N TYR A 130 8.13 14.21 11.80
CA TYR A 130 8.26 15.64 12.05
C TYR A 130 7.47 16.47 11.03
N GLU A 131 7.13 17.70 11.42
CA GLU A 131 6.50 18.71 10.57
C GLU A 131 7.56 19.75 10.16
N TYR A 132 7.86 19.80 8.87
CA TYR A 132 8.90 20.62 8.29
C TYR A 132 8.31 21.88 7.65
N THR A 133 9.07 22.97 7.69
CA THR A 133 8.86 24.12 6.80
C THR A 133 9.91 24.05 5.70
N ILE A 134 9.48 24.06 4.44
CA ILE A 134 10.37 24.06 3.29
C ILE A 134 11.21 25.36 3.28
N PRO A 135 12.55 25.27 3.24
CA PRO A 135 13.43 26.43 3.29
C PRO A 135 13.39 27.24 2.00
N SER A 136 14.02 28.42 2.04
CA SER A 136 14.11 29.29 0.87
C SER A 136 14.98 28.68 -0.22
N GLY A 137 14.52 28.78 -1.47
CA GLY A 137 15.22 28.21 -2.64
C GLY A 137 15.15 26.69 -2.74
N CYS A 138 14.17 26.03 -2.09
CA CYS A 138 13.89 24.61 -2.23
C CYS A 138 12.58 24.42 -3.01
N GLU A 139 12.66 23.76 -4.16
CA GLU A 139 11.54 23.47 -5.05
C GLU A 139 11.26 21.95 -5.14
N GLU A 140 12.23 21.11 -4.74
CA GLU A 140 12.10 19.66 -4.70
C GLU A 140 12.68 19.03 -3.42
N VAL A 141 11.95 18.05 -2.87
CA VAL A 141 12.41 17.26 -1.73
C VAL A 141 12.44 15.77 -2.01
N GLU A 142 13.40 15.09 -1.39
CA GLU A 142 13.48 13.63 -1.33
C GLU A 142 13.37 13.17 0.13
N VAL A 143 12.79 11.98 0.34
CA VAL A 143 12.85 11.32 1.65
C VAL A 143 14.02 10.35 1.67
N ARG A 144 14.83 10.37 2.74
CA ARG A 144 15.89 9.38 2.96
C ARG A 144 15.67 8.60 4.24
N LEU A 145 15.78 7.29 4.10
CA LEU A 145 15.66 6.26 5.11
C LEU A 145 17.09 5.77 5.39
N GLN A 146 17.73 6.32 6.41
CA GLN A 146 19.17 6.22 6.61
C GLN A 146 19.52 5.35 7.83
N GLY A 147 20.56 4.51 7.70
CA GLY A 147 21.32 3.97 8.84
C GLY A 147 22.53 4.86 9.16
N VAL A 148 22.75 5.21 10.43
CA VAL A 148 23.80 6.18 10.81
C VAL A 148 25.20 5.56 10.77
N GLU A 149 25.40 4.44 11.45
CA GLU A 149 26.67 3.74 11.52
C GLU A 149 27.00 2.99 10.22
N ALA A 150 28.22 2.49 10.09
CA ALA A 150 28.68 1.84 8.87
C ALA A 150 27.95 0.52 8.55
N ASP A 151 27.56 -0.21 9.59
CA ASP A 151 26.82 -1.47 9.52
C ASP A 151 25.41 -1.27 10.10
N ALA A 152 24.85 -0.06 9.95
CA ALA A 152 23.58 0.34 10.53
C ALA A 152 22.38 -0.16 9.71
N ASP A 153 22.13 -1.45 9.80
CA ASP A 153 21.04 -2.10 9.09
C ASP A 153 19.67 -1.71 9.68
N THR A 154 18.73 -1.37 8.81
CA THR A 154 17.41 -0.85 9.22
C THR A 154 16.27 -1.39 8.37
N TYR A 155 15.10 -1.56 9.00
CA TYR A 155 13.86 -1.96 8.34
C TYR A 155 12.87 -0.80 8.38
N TRP A 156 12.23 -0.54 7.25
CA TRP A 156 11.32 0.58 7.06
C TRP A 156 9.99 0.14 6.49
N ASP A 157 8.92 0.80 6.94
CA ASP A 157 7.55 0.56 6.52
C ASP A 157 6.73 1.87 6.67
N GLY A 158 5.59 1.98 5.99
CA GLY A 158 4.61 3.05 6.19
C GLY A 158 5.15 4.48 6.05
N VAL A 159 5.81 4.81 4.94
CA VAL A 159 6.45 6.13 4.73
C VAL A 159 5.45 7.14 4.16
N ILE A 160 5.05 8.10 4.99
CA ILE A 160 4.03 9.09 4.70
C ILE A 160 4.69 10.47 4.55
N LEU A 161 4.65 11.03 3.34
CA LEU A 161 4.97 12.43 3.08
C LEU A 161 3.71 13.15 2.59
N LEU A 162 3.29 14.18 3.30
CA LEU A 162 2.07 14.95 3.04
C LEU A 162 2.39 16.45 3.07
N GLY A 163 1.68 17.23 2.25
CA GLY A 163 1.69 18.69 2.37
C GLY A 163 0.54 19.18 3.25
N ALA A 164 0.83 19.97 4.28
CA ALA A 164 -0.12 20.40 5.29
C ALA A 164 -1.26 21.28 4.74
N ASN A 165 -1.08 21.89 3.57
CA ASN A 165 -2.11 22.66 2.87
C ASN A 165 -2.70 21.92 1.66
N ARG A 166 -2.18 20.72 1.35
CA ARG A 166 -2.63 19.92 0.22
C ARG A 166 -3.85 19.11 0.62
N LYS A 167 -5.03 19.60 0.22
CA LYS A 167 -6.31 18.87 0.38
C LYS A 167 -6.52 17.79 -0.67
N ARG A 168 -5.71 17.74 -1.71
CA ARG A 168 -5.83 16.75 -2.78
C ARG A 168 -4.55 15.94 -2.85
N LEU A 169 -4.67 14.63 -2.75
CA LEU A 169 -3.56 13.69 -2.79
C LEU A 169 -3.82 12.61 -3.84
N PRO A 170 -2.77 12.10 -4.51
CA PRO A 170 -2.92 10.91 -5.34
C PRO A 170 -3.37 9.74 -4.46
N LEU A 171 -4.22 8.86 -4.99
CA LEU A 171 -4.51 7.59 -4.32
C LEU A 171 -3.31 6.63 -4.48
N PRO A 172 -3.10 5.70 -3.54
CA PRO A 172 -2.18 4.60 -3.72
C PRO A 172 -2.42 3.88 -5.05
N THR A 173 -1.34 3.54 -5.75
CA THR A 173 -1.38 2.96 -7.11
C THR A 173 -2.10 1.62 -7.19
N TRP A 174 -2.12 0.86 -6.09
CA TRP A 174 -2.86 -0.39 -5.97
C TRP A 174 -4.40 -0.19 -5.91
N ILE A 175 -4.88 1.05 -5.74
CA ILE A 175 -6.31 1.38 -5.84
C ILE A 175 -6.66 1.69 -7.30
N GLU A 176 -7.12 0.67 -8.00
CA GLU A 176 -7.48 0.77 -9.42
C GLU A 176 -8.83 1.44 -9.68
N VAL A 177 -9.72 1.49 -8.68
CA VAL A 177 -11.03 2.17 -8.79
C VAL A 177 -11.37 2.87 -7.47
N PRO A 178 -11.81 4.14 -7.49
CA PRO A 178 -12.09 4.87 -6.25
C PRO A 178 -13.26 4.31 -5.44
N GLU A 179 -14.16 3.56 -6.09
CA GLU A 179 -15.29 2.89 -5.43
C GLU A 179 -14.85 1.76 -4.50
N ASP A 180 -13.60 1.29 -4.61
CA ASP A 180 -13.05 0.27 -3.72
C ASP A 180 -12.64 0.84 -2.36
N ILE A 181 -12.63 2.17 -2.19
CA ILE A 181 -12.34 2.82 -0.90
C ILE A 181 -13.48 2.59 0.09
N VAL A 182 -13.12 2.07 1.26
CA VAL A 182 -14.04 1.78 2.37
C VAL A 182 -13.98 2.85 3.44
N ALA A 183 -12.77 3.26 3.82
CA ALA A 183 -12.54 4.21 4.90
C ALA A 183 -11.23 4.96 4.70
N VAL A 184 -11.15 6.17 5.26
CA VAL A 184 -9.94 7.00 5.21
C VAL A 184 -9.80 7.65 6.57
N GLY A 185 -8.62 7.56 7.16
CA GLY A 185 -8.44 7.94 8.55
C GLY A 185 -7.00 7.80 8.99
N SER A 186 -6.78 7.96 10.28
CA SER A 186 -5.46 7.92 10.89
C SER A 186 -5.40 6.91 12.01
N PHE A 187 -4.20 6.38 12.22
CA PHE A 187 -3.78 5.87 13.51
C PHE A 187 -2.94 6.98 14.15
N PRO A 188 -3.48 7.76 15.10
CA PRO A 188 -2.73 8.83 15.74
C PRO A 188 -1.40 8.32 16.33
N SER A 189 -0.44 9.20 16.52
CA SER A 189 0.81 8.81 17.19
C SER A 189 0.53 8.47 18.65
N GLY A 190 1.18 7.44 19.17
CA GLY A 190 1.09 7.06 20.58
C GLY A 190 1.86 8.00 21.50
N SER A 191 2.20 7.51 22.70
CA SER A 191 3.09 8.23 23.60
C SER A 191 4.51 8.36 23.00
N GLY A 192 5.24 9.37 23.47
CA GLY A 192 6.61 9.62 23.02
C GLY A 192 7.52 8.41 23.27
N GLY A 193 8.43 8.17 22.32
CA GLY A 193 9.51 7.22 22.46
C GLY A 193 10.66 7.76 23.32
N PRO A 194 11.76 7.00 23.44
CA PRO A 194 12.93 7.42 24.20
C PRO A 194 13.64 8.63 23.57
N ASP A 195 13.56 8.77 22.25
CA ASP A 195 14.21 9.83 21.49
C ASP A 195 13.23 10.93 21.06
N ALA A 196 13.77 12.11 20.77
CA ALA A 196 13.00 13.22 20.26
C ALA A 196 12.31 12.84 18.94
N TYR A 197 11.05 13.25 18.79
CA TYR A 197 10.26 13.05 17.58
C TYR A 197 10.00 11.58 17.22
N THR A 198 10.15 10.69 18.20
CA THR A 198 9.77 9.29 18.10
C THR A 198 8.49 9.01 18.88
N TYR A 199 7.68 8.08 18.39
CA TYR A 199 6.40 7.73 18.99
C TYR A 199 6.19 6.22 18.98
N LYS A 200 5.59 5.73 20.05
CA LYS A 200 5.22 4.33 20.18
C LYS A 200 3.99 4.03 19.33
N LEU A 201 3.98 2.82 18.78
CA LEU A 201 2.89 2.30 17.97
C LEU A 201 1.87 1.56 18.85
N GLU A 202 0.68 1.29 18.31
CA GLU A 202 -0.38 0.47 18.93
C GLU A 202 -0.99 1.01 20.25
N GLU A 203 -0.71 2.26 20.61
CA GLU A 203 -1.31 2.89 21.79
C GLU A 203 -2.60 3.67 21.48
N THR A 204 -3.02 3.68 20.21
CA THR A 204 -4.16 4.47 19.71
C THR A 204 -5.03 3.66 18.76
N ASP A 205 -6.33 3.91 18.78
CA ASP A 205 -7.29 3.31 17.86
C ASP A 205 -7.46 4.11 16.57
N TRP A 206 -8.08 3.47 15.57
CA TRP A 206 -8.47 4.10 14.32
C TRP A 206 -9.34 5.34 14.53
N ARG A 207 -8.99 6.43 13.85
CA ARG A 207 -9.76 7.66 13.77
C ARG A 207 -10.13 7.96 12.32
N GLU A 208 -11.42 7.88 12.01
CA GLU A 208 -11.92 8.26 10.68
C GLU A 208 -11.64 9.74 10.38
N TRP A 209 -11.24 10.03 9.15
CA TRP A 209 -11.03 11.40 8.68
C TRP A 209 -12.38 12.12 8.54
N PRO A 210 -12.53 13.36 9.05
CA PRO A 210 -13.84 14.02 9.13
C PRO A 210 -14.57 14.16 7.78
N TYR A 211 -13.83 14.49 6.73
CA TYR A 211 -14.38 14.58 5.38
C TYR A 211 -13.36 14.13 4.34
N TRP A 212 -13.78 13.16 3.54
CA TRP A 212 -13.01 12.71 2.39
C TRP A 212 -13.93 12.42 1.21
N LYS A 213 -13.39 12.57 0.00
CA LYS A 213 -14.12 12.30 -1.23
C LYS A 213 -13.17 11.82 -2.34
N PRO A 214 -13.41 10.66 -2.96
CA PRO A 214 -12.66 10.27 -4.14
C PRO A 214 -13.00 11.18 -5.33
N GLU A 215 -11.99 11.49 -6.12
CA GLU A 215 -12.11 12.31 -7.32
C GLU A 215 -11.41 11.62 -8.50
N ARG A 216 -12.08 11.63 -9.65
CA ARG A 216 -11.53 11.16 -10.92
C ARG A 216 -11.28 12.38 -11.80
N ARG A 217 -10.03 12.60 -12.22
CA ARG A 217 -9.68 13.78 -13.03
C ARG A 217 -9.81 13.49 -14.52
N ASP A 218 -9.00 12.57 -15.05
CA ASP A 218 -9.03 12.12 -16.43
C ASP A 218 -8.61 10.64 -16.45
N PRO A 219 -9.37 9.73 -17.08
CA PRO A 219 -8.97 8.33 -17.22
C PRO A 219 -7.62 8.09 -17.92
N ARG A 220 -7.12 9.07 -18.68
CA ARG A 220 -5.85 8.97 -19.42
C ARG A 220 -4.67 9.56 -18.66
N ALA A 221 -4.91 10.18 -17.50
CA ALA A 221 -3.82 10.74 -16.69
C ALA A 221 -2.96 9.61 -16.12
N ALA A 222 -1.66 9.86 -15.94
CA ALA A 222 -0.74 8.92 -15.32
C ALA A 222 -1.20 8.52 -13.90
N THR A 223 -1.80 9.47 -13.17
CA THR A 223 -2.48 9.22 -11.89
C THR A 223 -3.94 9.68 -12.02
N PRO A 224 -4.86 8.79 -12.44
CA PRO A 224 -6.23 9.20 -12.77
C PRO A 224 -7.11 9.49 -11.56
N PHE A 225 -6.76 8.91 -10.41
CA PHE A 225 -7.57 8.95 -9.19
C PHE A 225 -6.87 9.68 -8.06
N HIS A 226 -7.62 10.53 -7.39
CA HIS A 226 -7.18 11.34 -6.27
C HIS A 226 -8.20 11.25 -5.15
N ILE A 227 -7.78 11.66 -3.97
CA ILE A 227 -8.66 11.86 -2.82
C ILE A 227 -8.61 13.31 -2.39
N HIS A 228 -9.79 13.88 -2.16
CA HIS A 228 -9.94 15.16 -1.50
C HIS A 228 -10.16 14.94 0.00
N LEU A 229 -9.52 15.76 0.83
CA LEU A 229 -9.53 15.71 2.28
C LEU A 229 -9.86 17.09 2.86
N ASP A 230 -10.74 17.14 3.86
CA ASP A 230 -11.00 18.34 4.65
C ASP A 230 -11.12 17.99 6.15
N PRO A 231 -10.27 18.53 7.04
CA PRO A 231 -9.15 19.44 6.76
C PRO A 231 -8.02 18.77 5.96
N ALA A 232 -7.02 19.57 5.56
CA ALA A 232 -5.78 19.02 5.01
C ALA A 232 -5.05 18.19 6.09
N PRO A 233 -4.40 17.08 5.71
CA PRO A 233 -3.84 16.15 6.69
C PRO A 233 -2.48 16.62 7.21
N MET A 234 -2.30 16.54 8.54
CA MET A 234 -1.03 16.78 9.24
C MET A 234 -0.72 15.64 10.23
N GLU A 235 -1.12 14.43 9.86
CA GLU A 235 -0.87 13.23 10.64
C GLU A 235 -0.79 12.02 9.70
N ARG A 236 -0.43 10.86 10.24
CA ARG A 236 -0.37 9.62 9.48
C ARG A 236 -1.75 9.24 8.96
N LEU A 237 -1.97 9.42 7.66
CA LEU A 237 -3.21 9.06 7.00
C LEU A 237 -3.07 7.74 6.26
N TYR A 238 -4.13 6.94 6.33
CA TYR A 238 -4.25 5.65 5.68
C TYR A 238 -5.57 5.58 4.92
N VAL A 239 -5.57 4.78 3.86
CA VAL A 239 -6.75 4.41 3.09
C VAL A 239 -6.99 2.92 3.30
N ILE A 240 -8.21 2.59 3.69
CA ILE A 240 -8.71 1.22 3.72
C ILE A 240 -9.52 1.00 2.45
N ALA A 241 -9.11 0.06 1.60
CA ALA A 241 -9.78 -0.21 0.34
C ALA A 241 -9.69 -1.70 -0.04
N TRP A 242 -10.59 -2.11 -0.92
CA TRP A 242 -10.54 -3.45 -1.51
C TRP A 242 -9.40 -3.53 -2.52
N ARG A 243 -8.41 -4.38 -2.25
CA ARG A 243 -7.29 -4.68 -3.15
C ARG A 243 -7.51 -6.03 -3.82
N ARG A 244 -7.20 -6.12 -5.11
CA ARG A 244 -7.24 -7.39 -5.86
C ARG A 244 -5.99 -8.20 -5.56
N PHE A 245 -6.10 -9.52 -5.62
CA PHE A 245 -4.91 -10.37 -5.50
C PHE A 245 -4.00 -10.18 -6.74
N PRO A 246 -2.67 -10.12 -6.54
CA PRO A 246 -1.72 -10.05 -7.65
C PRO A 246 -1.86 -11.23 -8.60
N ILE A 247 -1.53 -11.00 -9.88
CA ILE A 247 -1.43 -12.07 -10.87
C ILE A 247 -0.16 -12.88 -10.63
N LEU A 248 -0.22 -14.18 -10.90
CA LEU A 248 0.94 -15.06 -10.92
C LEU A 248 1.58 -14.98 -12.32
N THR A 249 2.84 -14.59 -12.36
CA THR A 249 3.68 -14.41 -13.55
C THR A 249 4.69 -15.55 -13.75
N GLY A 250 5.02 -16.29 -12.68
CA GLY A 250 5.94 -17.42 -12.69
C GLY A 250 5.46 -18.61 -11.86
N ASP A 251 6.10 -19.77 -12.08
CA ASP A 251 5.76 -21.03 -11.40
C ASP A 251 6.14 -21.04 -9.91
N ALA A 252 7.03 -20.14 -9.50
CA ALA A 252 7.47 -19.97 -8.11
C ALA A 252 6.64 -18.94 -7.33
N ASP A 253 5.70 -18.28 -8.00
CA ASP A 253 4.90 -17.23 -7.38
C ASP A 253 3.97 -17.82 -6.32
N THR A 254 3.80 -17.09 -5.22
CA THR A 254 2.93 -17.49 -4.12
C THR A 254 1.81 -16.48 -3.96
N THR A 255 0.71 -16.92 -3.36
CA THR A 255 -0.42 -16.05 -3.04
C THR A 255 -0.98 -16.41 -1.68
N VAL A 256 -1.51 -15.42 -0.99
CA VAL A 256 -2.25 -15.59 0.28
C VAL A 256 -3.75 -15.78 0.04
N ALA A 257 -4.19 -15.84 -1.23
CA ALA A 257 -5.56 -16.16 -1.59
C ALA A 257 -5.93 -17.58 -1.15
N ASP A 258 -7.18 -17.78 -0.74
CA ASP A 258 -7.68 -19.12 -0.38
C ASP A 258 -7.61 -20.05 -1.60
N GLU A 259 -6.87 -21.14 -1.45
CA GLU A 259 -6.63 -22.12 -2.52
C GLU A 259 -7.95 -22.69 -3.07
N THR A 260 -8.91 -22.99 -2.18
CA THR A 260 -10.20 -23.57 -2.59
C THR A 260 -10.99 -22.57 -3.43
N ALA A 261 -10.98 -21.29 -3.05
CA ALA A 261 -11.56 -20.23 -3.83
C ALA A 261 -10.89 -20.17 -5.22
N VAL A 262 -9.58 -19.99 -5.27
CA VAL A 262 -8.84 -19.83 -6.54
C VAL A 262 -9.13 -20.99 -7.49
N LEU A 263 -9.10 -22.23 -7.00
CA LEU A 263 -9.42 -23.41 -7.80
C LEU A 263 -10.87 -23.44 -8.29
N ALA A 264 -11.83 -23.03 -7.45
CA ALA A 264 -13.23 -22.92 -7.86
C ALA A 264 -13.43 -21.85 -8.94
N GLY A 265 -12.83 -20.67 -8.77
CA GLY A 265 -12.88 -19.59 -9.77
C GLY A 265 -12.23 -20.00 -11.10
N ALA A 266 -11.09 -20.68 -11.06
CA ALA A 266 -10.41 -21.17 -12.27
C ALA A 266 -11.28 -22.18 -13.04
N ARG A 267 -12.01 -23.06 -12.34
CA ARG A 267 -12.95 -23.98 -13.00
C ARG A 267 -14.10 -23.24 -13.68
N VAL A 268 -14.65 -22.20 -13.03
CA VAL A 268 -15.69 -21.34 -13.64
C VAL A 268 -15.19 -20.71 -14.93
N TYR A 269 -13.97 -20.16 -14.94
CA TYR A 269 -13.37 -19.58 -16.14
C TYR A 269 -13.22 -20.60 -17.28
N LEU A 270 -12.60 -21.76 -16.98
CA LEU A 270 -12.38 -22.81 -17.98
C LEU A 270 -13.68 -23.31 -18.59
N ARG A 271 -14.73 -23.44 -17.77
CA ARG A 271 -16.04 -23.87 -18.27
C ARG A 271 -16.71 -22.82 -19.14
N LYS A 272 -16.59 -21.53 -18.82
CA LYS A 272 -17.08 -20.46 -19.70
C LYS A 272 -16.40 -20.50 -21.06
N GLN A 273 -15.07 -20.70 -21.08
CA GLN A 273 -14.32 -20.85 -22.34
C GLN A 273 -14.74 -22.10 -23.12
N LEU A 274 -14.96 -23.24 -22.45
CA LEU A 274 -15.46 -24.46 -23.09
C LEU A 274 -16.89 -24.29 -23.61
N ALA A 275 -17.77 -23.60 -22.89
CA ALA A 275 -19.12 -23.31 -23.32
C ALA A 275 -19.14 -22.38 -24.54
N GLU A 276 -18.31 -21.33 -24.57
CA GLU A 276 -18.11 -20.47 -25.74
C GLU A 276 -17.61 -21.28 -26.96
N GLY A 277 -16.67 -22.20 -26.74
CA GLY A 277 -16.20 -23.12 -27.78
C GLY A 277 -17.27 -24.11 -28.27
N ALA A 278 -18.12 -24.61 -27.37
CA ALA A 278 -19.24 -25.49 -27.71
C ALA A 278 -20.37 -24.75 -28.44
N VAL A 279 -20.58 -23.46 -28.17
CA VAL A 279 -21.51 -22.61 -28.95
C VAL A 279 -21.03 -22.48 -30.40
N LEU A 280 -19.72 -22.47 -30.64
CA LEU A 280 -19.14 -22.46 -31.98
C LEU A 280 -19.23 -23.82 -32.70
N ASN A 281 -19.41 -24.93 -31.97
CA ASN A 281 -19.55 -26.27 -32.54
C ASN A 281 -20.49 -27.15 -31.68
N PRO A 282 -21.83 -27.04 -31.87
CA PRO A 282 -22.79 -27.46 -30.85
C PRO A 282 -23.07 -28.96 -30.84
N ASP A 283 -22.54 -29.65 -29.83
CA ASP A 283 -23.15 -30.89 -29.31
C ASP A 283 -24.06 -30.54 -28.11
N PRO A 284 -25.39 -30.64 -28.26
CA PRO A 284 -26.34 -30.22 -27.23
C PRO A 284 -26.28 -31.05 -25.94
N VAL A 285 -25.79 -32.28 -25.96
CA VAL A 285 -25.66 -33.13 -24.76
C VAL A 285 -24.46 -32.70 -23.94
N ILE A 286 -23.33 -32.42 -24.61
CA ILE A 286 -22.12 -31.90 -23.99
C ILE A 286 -22.40 -30.51 -23.40
N LEU A 287 -23.11 -29.65 -24.14
CA LEU A 287 -23.48 -28.32 -23.67
C LEU A 287 -24.38 -28.37 -22.42
N ALA A 288 -25.38 -29.27 -22.38
CA ALA A 288 -26.26 -29.41 -21.21
C ALA A 288 -25.51 -29.92 -19.95
N GLY A 289 -24.57 -30.87 -20.12
CA GLY A 289 -23.73 -31.37 -19.02
C GLY A 289 -22.76 -30.31 -18.48
N LEU A 290 -22.19 -29.48 -19.36
CA LEU A 290 -21.33 -28.36 -18.98
C LEU A 290 -22.09 -27.28 -18.21
N LEU A 291 -23.31 -26.92 -18.64
CA LEU A 291 -24.14 -25.92 -17.97
C LEU A 291 -24.63 -26.37 -16.59
N ALA A 292 -25.01 -27.63 -16.43
CA ALA A 292 -25.48 -28.16 -15.15
C ALA A 292 -24.39 -28.13 -14.08
N THR A 293 -23.17 -28.50 -14.45
CA THR A 293 -22.02 -28.47 -13.53
C THR A 293 -21.57 -27.02 -13.27
N GLN A 294 -21.66 -26.11 -14.25
CA GLN A 294 -21.31 -24.69 -14.10
C GLN A 294 -22.02 -24.03 -12.90
N ALA A 295 -23.30 -24.31 -12.69
CA ALA A 295 -24.06 -23.75 -11.57
C ALA A 295 -23.52 -24.20 -10.19
N GLU A 296 -23.00 -25.43 -10.08
CA GLU A 296 -22.40 -25.94 -8.85
C GLU A 296 -21.05 -25.27 -8.55
N ASP A 297 -20.22 -25.11 -9.58
CA ASP A 297 -18.92 -24.42 -9.46
C ASP A 297 -19.11 -22.93 -9.16
N GLU A 298 -20.08 -22.26 -9.78
CA GLU A 298 -20.43 -20.87 -9.46
C GLU A 298 -20.94 -20.73 -8.03
N LYS A 299 -21.75 -21.69 -7.55
CA LYS A 299 -22.19 -21.71 -6.15
C LYS A 299 -21.03 -21.95 -5.18
N ALA A 300 -20.10 -22.85 -5.51
CA ALA A 300 -18.91 -23.10 -4.73
C ALA A 300 -18.00 -21.87 -4.70
N TRP A 301 -17.83 -21.21 -5.85
CA TRP A 301 -17.07 -19.97 -5.99
C TRP A 301 -17.68 -18.83 -5.18
N ASN A 302 -18.98 -18.58 -5.30
CA ASN A 302 -19.67 -17.56 -4.50
C ASN A 302 -19.53 -17.83 -3.00
N LYS A 303 -19.66 -19.09 -2.58
CA LYS A 303 -19.46 -19.48 -1.17
C LYS A 303 -18.02 -19.28 -0.71
N ALA A 304 -17.04 -19.51 -1.59
CA ALA A 304 -15.63 -19.30 -1.29
C ALA A 304 -15.30 -17.80 -1.18
N MET A 305 -15.81 -16.99 -2.12
CA MET A 305 -15.74 -15.54 -2.08
C MET A 305 -16.34 -14.97 -0.79
N ASP A 306 -17.53 -15.44 -0.38
CA ASP A 306 -18.16 -15.04 0.88
C ASP A 306 -17.28 -15.33 2.10
N ARG A 307 -16.47 -16.41 2.08
CA ARG A 307 -15.59 -16.81 3.18
C ARG A 307 -14.29 -16.02 3.24
N THR A 308 -13.74 -15.62 2.11
CA THR A 308 -12.48 -14.84 2.04
C THR A 308 -12.68 -13.35 2.28
N GLY A 309 -13.88 -12.91 2.66
CA GLY A 309 -14.23 -11.50 2.84
C GLY A 309 -14.80 -10.84 1.58
N GLY A 310 -14.95 -11.58 0.48
CA GLY A 310 -15.64 -11.15 -0.73
C GLY A 310 -17.15 -11.20 -0.56
N ALA A 311 -17.72 -10.38 0.32
CA ALA A 311 -19.16 -10.18 0.29
C ALA A 311 -19.55 -9.66 -1.11
N PRO A 312 -20.44 -10.32 -1.87
CA PRO A 312 -21.06 -9.70 -3.02
C PRO A 312 -21.77 -8.45 -2.50
N VAL A 313 -21.54 -7.32 -3.16
CA VAL A 313 -22.21 -6.03 -2.91
C VAL A 313 -23.68 -6.13 -3.31
N SER A 314 -24.43 -6.96 -2.59
CA SER A 314 -25.87 -6.85 -2.47
C SER A 314 -26.21 -7.06 -0.99
N ARG A 315 -26.50 -5.94 -0.32
CA ARG A 315 -26.98 -5.82 1.08
C ARG A 315 -25.94 -5.56 2.18
N MET A 316 -25.15 -4.49 2.05
CA MET A 316 -24.94 -3.64 3.23
C MET A 316 -26.14 -2.71 3.41
N ARG A 317 -27.14 -3.25 4.12
CA ARG A 317 -28.29 -2.55 4.68
C ARG A 317 -27.77 -1.66 5.83
N GLY A 318 -27.10 -0.56 5.51
CA GLY A 318 -26.45 0.32 6.49
C GLY A 318 -26.48 1.82 6.17
N LEU A 319 -26.66 2.22 4.91
CA LEU A 319 -26.75 3.64 4.51
C LEU A 319 -28.18 4.19 4.56
N ARG A 320 -28.82 4.07 5.72
CA ARG A 320 -30.06 4.80 6.08
C ARG A 320 -29.84 5.68 7.30
N LYS A 321 -28.74 6.43 7.36
CA LYS A 321 -28.56 7.52 8.34
C LYS A 321 -27.73 8.68 7.78
N TYR A 322 -28.02 9.20 6.60
CA TYR A 322 -27.65 10.58 6.24
C TYR A 322 -28.68 11.16 5.26
N LYS A 323 -29.92 11.25 5.73
CA LYS A 323 -30.95 12.20 5.27
C LYS A 323 -31.84 12.53 6.48
N ALA A 324 -31.23 13.21 7.45
CA ALA A 324 -31.87 14.03 8.50
C ALA A 324 -30.82 14.29 9.59
N ARG A 325 -30.00 15.31 9.36
CA ARG A 325 -29.51 16.29 10.35
C ARG A 325 -28.81 17.39 9.58
#